data_AF-A0A6N7M841-F1
#
_entry.id   AF-A0A6N7M841-F1
#
_cell.length_a   1.000
_cell.length_b   1.000
_cell.length_c   1.000
_cell.angle_alpha   90.00
_cell.angle_beta   90.00
_cell.angle_gamma   90.00
#
_symmetry.space_group_name_H-M   'P 1'
#
loop_
_entity.id
_entity.type
_entity.pdbx_description
1 polymer ?
#
loop_
_entity_poly.entity_id
_entity_poly.type
_entity_poly.pdbx_seq_one_letter_code
_entity_poly.pdbx_strand_id
1 'polypeptide(L)'
;MQELSEYGSTALHFTHIATGLELFHLHNNDRENLFAFVFRTPPNDDTGVAHILEHSVLCGSELDSIRLAYWNSNRPLENALYGGAE
;
A
#
# COMPACT_ATOMS: atom_id res chain seq x y z
N MET A 1 -16.94 14.91 5.78
CA MET A 1 -16.95 14.12 7.02
C MET A 1 -18.33 13.54 7.17
N GLN A 2 -18.43 12.22 7.32
CA GLN A 2 -19.69 11.49 7.44
C GLN A 2 -19.56 10.52 8.61
N GLU A 3 -20.52 10.56 9.52
CA GLU A 3 -20.63 9.58 10.60
C GLU A 3 -21.22 8.27 10.07
N LEU A 4 -20.59 7.15 10.39
CA LEU A 4 -21.00 5.80 10.03
C LEU A 4 -21.26 5.00 11.31
N SER A 5 -22.44 5.23 11.91
CA SER A 5 -22.81 4.68 13.22
C SER A 5 -22.82 3.16 13.28
N GLU A 6 -23.24 2.48 12.21
CA GLU A 6 -23.21 1.01 12.10
C GLU A 6 -21.80 0.43 12.19
N TYR A 7 -20.79 1.22 11.82
CA TYR A 7 -19.38 0.84 11.81
C TYR A 7 -18.59 1.50 12.95
N GLY A 8 -19.25 2.27 13.83
CA GLY A 8 -18.59 3.01 14.92
C GLY A 8 -17.42 3.88 14.44
N SER A 9 -17.53 4.46 13.24
CA SER A 9 -16.43 5.12 12.54
C SER A 9 -16.87 6.44 11.91
N THR A 10 -15.94 7.39 11.78
CA THR A 10 -16.11 8.62 11.01
C THR A 10 -15.36 8.50 9.69
N ALA A 11 -16.06 8.65 8.57
CA ALA A 11 -15.46 8.69 7.24
C ALA A 11 -15.06 10.12 6.84
N LEU A 12 -13.82 10.28 6.40
CA LEU A 12 -13.29 11.49 5.81
C LEU A 12 -12.84 11.20 4.38
N HIS A 13 -13.30 12.04 3.45
CA HIS A 13 -12.94 11.95 2.04
C HIS A 13 -12.24 13.25 1.64
N PHE A 14 -11.04 13.12 1.11
CA PHE A 14 -10.20 14.22 0.67
C PHE A 14 -9.78 14.02 -0.78
N THR A 15 -9.53 15.13 -1.47
CA THR A 15 -8.94 15.13 -2.81
C THR A 15 -7.66 15.94 -2.77
N HIS A 16 -6.55 15.33 -3.17
CA HIS A 16 -5.27 16.01 -3.26
C HIS A 16 -5.30 17.03 -4.40
N ILE A 17 -5.08 18.31 -4.08
CA ILE A 17 -5.32 19.44 -5.02
C ILE A 17 -4.45 19.33 -6.28
N ALA A 18 -3.18 18.90 -6.14
CA ALA A 18 -2.26 18.89 -7.28
C ALA A 18 -2.45 17.70 -8.23
N THR A 19 -2.83 16.53 -7.71
CA THR A 19 -2.90 15.29 -8.52
C THR A 19 -4.32 14.77 -8.73
N GLY A 20 -5.30 15.27 -7.98
CA GLY A 20 -6.65 14.72 -7.95
C GLY A 20 -6.78 13.38 -7.21
N LEU A 21 -5.71 12.90 -6.55
CA LEU A 21 -5.76 11.64 -5.79
C LEU A 21 -6.82 11.71 -4.70
N GLU A 22 -7.68 10.70 -4.65
CA GLU A 22 -8.67 10.55 -3.59
C GLU A 22 -8.05 9.84 -2.39
N LEU A 23 -8.23 10.41 -1.19
CA LEU A 23 -7.85 9.82 0.08
C LEU A 23 -9.11 9.58 0.90
N PHE A 24 -9.37 8.32 1.21
CA PHE A 24 -10.46 7.91 2.08
C PHE A 24 -9.89 7.45 3.42
N HIS A 25 -10.28 8.13 4.51
CA HIS A 25 -9.84 7.83 5.86
C HIS A 25 -11.04 7.42 6.72
N LEU A 26 -10.96 6.25 7.33
CA LEU A 26 -11.91 5.78 8.33
C LEU A 26 -11.28 5.97 9.71
N HIS A 27 -11.81 6.92 10.47
CA HIS A 27 -11.37 7.19 11.82
C HIS A 27 -12.24 6.41 12.82
N ASN A 28 -11.62 5.61 13.66
CA ASN A 28 -12.28 4.87 14.74
C ASN A 28 -11.33 4.66 15.92
N ASN A 29 -11.80 3.95 16.95
CA ASN A 29 -11.02 3.66 18.16
C ASN A 29 -10.28 2.31 18.08
N ASP A 30 -10.03 1.78 16.88
CA ASP A 30 -9.19 0.59 16.69
C ASP A 30 -7.71 0.96 16.93
N ARG A 31 -6.97 0.03 17.53
CA ARG A 31 -5.54 0.18 17.76
C ARG A 31 -4.74 -0.10 16.49
N GLU A 32 -5.23 -1.02 15.66
CA GLU A 32 -4.54 -1.44 14.45
C GLU A 32 -4.89 -0.49 13.30
N ASN A 33 -3.85 0.08 12.70
CA ASN A 33 -4.00 1.00 11.58
C ASN A 33 -3.75 0.26 10.28
N LEU A 34 -4.61 0.50 9.29
CA LEU A 34 -4.48 -0.05 7.95
C LEU A 34 -4.40 1.08 6.93
N PHE A 35 -3.49 0.95 5.97
CA PHE A 35 -3.43 1.81 4.79
C PHE A 35 -3.37 0.93 3.54
N ALA A 36 -3.93 1.42 2.44
CA ALA A 36 -3.93 0.72 1.17
C ALA A 36 -3.90 1.73 0.02
N PHE A 37 -3.32 1.31 -1.10
CA PHE A 37 -3.44 2.00 -2.38
C PHE A 37 -4.38 1.22 -3.28
N VAL A 38 -5.30 1.91 -3.94
CA VAL A 38 -6.28 1.30 -4.83
C VAL A 38 -6.14 1.90 -6.21
N PHE A 39 -5.86 1.05 -7.20
CA PHE A 39 -5.77 1.44 -8.60
C PHE A 39 -6.86 0.72 -9.39
N ARG A 40 -7.52 1.44 -10.30
CA ARG A 40 -8.52 0.85 -11.20
C ARG A 40 -7.83 0.14 -12.36
N THR A 41 -7.82 -1.20 -12.34
CA THR A 41 -7.10 -2.06 -13.31
C THR A 41 -8.02 -3.07 -14.03
N PRO A 42 -9.06 -2.62 -14.77
CA PRO A 42 -9.88 -3.53 -15.56
C PRO A 42 -9.02 -4.18 -16.66
N PRO A 43 -8.94 -5.53 -16.74
CA PRO A 43 -8.16 -6.19 -17.77
C PRO A 43 -8.84 -6.02 -19.14
N ASN A 44 -8.05 -5.78 -20.18
CA ASN A 44 -8.53 -5.77 -21.57
C ASN A 44 -8.43 -7.15 -22.23
N ASP A 45 -7.69 -8.08 -21.62
CA ASP A 45 -7.44 -9.44 -22.08
C ASP A 45 -7.05 -10.37 -20.91
N ASP A 46 -6.90 -11.67 -21.20
CA ASP A 46 -6.59 -12.70 -20.21
C ASP A 46 -5.08 -12.90 -19.96
N THR A 47 -4.25 -11.91 -20.31
CA THR A 47 -2.78 -12.03 -20.16
C THR A 47 -2.31 -11.93 -18.71
N GLY A 48 -3.16 -11.45 -17.79
CA GLY A 48 -2.84 -11.33 -16.37
C GLY A 48 -1.92 -10.15 -16.04
N VAL A 49 -1.76 -9.16 -16.93
CA VAL A 49 -0.86 -8.01 -16.74
C VAL A 49 -1.08 -7.27 -15.42
N ALA A 50 -2.34 -7.09 -14.98
CA ALA A 50 -2.65 -6.44 -13.71
C ALA A 50 -2.08 -7.21 -12.50
N HIS A 51 -2.16 -8.55 -12.52
CA HIS A 51 -1.59 -9.42 -11.50
C HIS A 51 -0.05 -9.33 -11.53
N ILE A 52 0.56 -9.45 -12.71
CA ILE A 52 2.02 -9.36 -12.86
C ILE A 52 2.52 -8.02 -12.31
N LEU A 53 1.79 -6.92 -12.57
CA LEU A 53 2.13 -5.60 -12.09
C LEU A 53 2.10 -5.53 -10.55
N GLU A 54 1.07 -6.07 -9.89
CA GLU A 54 0.95 -6.12 -8.43
C GLU A 54 2.20 -6.73 -7.77
N HIS A 55 2.68 -7.86 -8.27
CA HIS A 55 3.91 -8.47 -7.74
C HIS A 55 5.17 -7.66 -8.09
N SER A 56 5.22 -7.10 -9.30
CA SER A 56 6.41 -6.42 -9.79
C SER A 56 6.67 -5.09 -9.07
N VAL A 57 5.63 -4.33 -8.71
CA VAL A 57 5.78 -3.04 -8.01
C VAL A 57 6.32 -3.19 -6.58
N LEU A 58 6.24 -4.39 -6.00
CA LEU A 58 6.76 -4.68 -4.66
C LEU A 58 8.24 -5.13 -4.66
N CYS A 59 8.85 -5.24 -5.84
CA CYS A 59 10.22 -5.72 -6.00
C CYS A 59 11.30 -4.63 -5.83
N GLY A 60 10.92 -3.35 -5.70
CA GLY A 60 11.84 -2.22 -5.46
C GLY A 60 11.28 -0.89 -5.98
N SER A 61 11.94 0.22 -5.61
CA SER A 61 11.61 1.56 -6.12
C SER A 61 12.89 2.35 -6.45
N GLU A 62 12.78 3.51 -7.10
CA GLU A 62 13.94 4.36 -7.38
C GLU A 62 14.64 4.85 -6.10
N LEU A 63 13.87 5.07 -5.02
CA LEU A 63 14.40 5.48 -3.72
C LEU A 63 15.06 4.32 -2.97
N ASP A 64 14.59 3.09 -3.18
CA ASP A 64 15.07 1.89 -2.51
C ASP A 64 15.34 0.77 -3.53
N SER A 65 16.63 0.60 -3.85
CA SER A 65 17.11 -0.43 -4.76
C SER A 65 17.42 -1.73 -3.97
N ILE A 66 16.68 -2.83 -4.26
CA ILE A 66 16.88 -4.27 -3.88
C ILE A 66 16.13 -4.75 -2.61
N ARG A 67 15.45 -5.94 -2.52
CA ARG A 67 15.00 -7.03 -3.45
C ARG A 67 13.90 -7.85 -2.72
N LEU A 68 12.61 -7.72 -3.05
CA LEU A 68 11.45 -8.25 -2.28
C LEU A 68 11.24 -7.52 -0.94
N ALA A 69 10.71 -6.29 -0.99
CA ALA A 69 10.34 -5.54 0.22
C ALA A 69 9.39 -6.35 1.13
N TYR A 70 8.48 -7.13 0.54
CA TYR A 70 7.55 -8.01 1.28
C TYR A 70 8.25 -9.10 2.10
N TRP A 71 9.38 -9.65 1.61
CA TRP A 71 10.11 -10.71 2.31
C TRP A 71 11.00 -10.16 3.43
N ASN A 72 11.57 -8.96 3.23
CA ASN A 72 12.42 -8.33 4.23
C ASN A 72 11.63 -7.72 5.39
N SER A 73 10.40 -7.25 5.18
CA SER A 73 9.53 -6.75 6.25
C SER A 73 9.16 -7.81 7.30
N ASN A 74 9.29 -9.10 6.98
CA ASN A 74 9.09 -10.22 7.92
C ASN A 74 10.39 -10.70 8.60
N ARG A 75 11.53 -10.01 8.42
CA ARG A 75 12.76 -10.31 9.16
C ARG A 75 12.91 -9.40 10.39
N PRO A 76 13.35 -9.92 11.55
CA PRO A 76 13.74 -9.05 12.65
C PRO A 76 14.86 -8.10 12.21
N LEU A 77 14.77 -6.84 12.66
CA LEU A 77 15.61 -5.70 12.26
C LEU A 77 17.14 -5.95 12.40
N GLU A 78 17.54 -6.98 13.13
CA GLU A 78 18.92 -7.41 13.35
C GLU A 78 19.64 -7.85 12.05
N ASN A 79 18.90 -8.35 11.04
CA ASN A 79 19.50 -8.93 9.83
C ASN A 79 19.54 -7.99 8.61
N ALA A 80 19.08 -6.74 8.74
CA ALA A 80 19.05 -5.79 7.62
C ALA A 80 20.39 -5.07 7.35
N LEU A 81 21.35 -5.15 8.29
CA LEU A 81 22.63 -4.42 8.23
C LEU A 81 23.83 -5.26 7.78
N TYR A 82 23.66 -6.58 7.61
CA TYR A 82 24.73 -7.48 7.14
C TYR A 82 24.43 -8.01 5.75
N GLY A 83 24.53 -7.11 4.77
CA GLY A 83 24.56 -7.43 3.33
C GLY A 83 25.78 -6.81 2.68
N GLY A 84 26.93 -6.86 3.37
CA GLY A 84 28.23 -6.55 2.79
C GLY A 84 28.67 -7.70 1.90
N ALA A 85 29.20 -7.34 0.73
CA ALA A 85 29.66 -8.22 -0.33
C ALA A 85 30.44 -9.46 0.16
N GLU A 86 29.98 -10.63 -0.28
CA GLU A 86 30.80 -11.71 -0.85
C GLU A 86 30.07 -12.31 -2.04
#